data_AF-A0A7Z3C2R8-F1
#
_entry.id   AF-A0A7Z3C2R8-F1
#
_cell.length_a   1.000
_cell.length_b   1.000
_cell.length_c   1.000
_cell.angle_alpha   90.00
_cell.angle_beta   90.00
_cell.angle_gamma   90.00
#
_symmetry.space_group_name_H-M   'P 1'
#
loop_
_entity.id
_entity.type
_entity.pdbx_description
1 polymer ?
#
loop_
_entity_poly.entity_id
_entity_poly.type
_entity_poly.pdbx_seq_one_letter_code
_entity_poly.pdbx_strand_id
1 'polypeptide(L)' 'MDYFIIVVTTVAGLYFHWWLYVRIKRWMDRDLALSLAGKDEGKRAYMLERLAQARSQKIRRRDLPKWLEAAAAGYPAR' A
#
# COMPACT_ATOMS: atom_id res chain seq x y z
N MET A 1 -32.25 -24.79 7.08
CA MET A 1 -31.26 -24.48 8.14
C MET A 1 -29.86 -25.03 7.85
N ASP A 2 -29.58 -25.60 6.67
CA ASP A 2 -28.24 -26.12 6.31
C ASP A 2 -27.34 -25.10 5.57
N TYR A 3 -27.97 -24.16 4.85
CA TYR A 3 -27.26 -23.16 4.04
C TYR A 3 -26.48 -22.12 4.86
N PHE A 4 -26.82 -21.94 6.13
CA PHE A 4 -26.20 -20.92 6.97
C PHE A 4 -24.72 -21.24 7.25
N ILE A 5 -24.41 -22.52 7.51
CA ILE A 5 -23.04 -22.96 7.78
C ILE A 5 -22.17 -22.83 6.53
N ILE A 6 -22.73 -23.18 5.36
CA ILE A 6 -22.06 -23.05 4.06
C ILE A 6 -21.74 -21.57 3.78
N VAL A 7 -22.73 -20.69 3.92
CA VAL A 7 -22.55 -19.25 3.73
C VAL A 7 -21.52 -18.69 4.70
N VAL A 8 -21.61 -19.01 5.99
CA VAL A 8 -20.65 -18.53 7.01
C VAL A 8 -19.23 -19.02 6.70
N THR A 9 -19.06 -20.27 6.29
CA THR A 9 -17.73 -20.85 6.00
C THR A 9 -17.11 -20.24 4.74
N THR A 10 -17.90 -20.07 3.67
CA THR A 10 -17.44 -19.43 2.43
C THR A 10 -17.08 -17.96 2.67
N VAL A 11 -17.92 -17.23 3.40
CA VAL A 11 -17.65 -15.82 3.73
C VAL A 11 -16.45 -15.72 4.66
N ALA A 12 -16.28 -16.63 5.63
CA ALA A 12 -15.10 -16.66 6.49
C ALA A 12 -13.81 -16.87 5.69
N GLY A 13 -13.79 -17.80 4.72
CA GLY A 13 -12.63 -18.03 3.86
C GLY A 13 -12.27 -16.83 2.98
N LEU A 14 -13.29 -16.16 2.42
CA LEU A 14 -13.13 -14.95 1.61
C LEU A 14 -12.66 -13.76 2.47
N TYR A 15 -13.23 -13.63 3.66
CA TYR A 15 -12.87 -12.61 4.63
C TYR A 15 -11.45 -12.80 5.14
N PHE A 16 -11.02 -14.04 5.36
CA PHE A 16 -9.66 -14.36 5.80
C PHE A 16 -8.62 -13.94 4.75
N HIS A 17 -8.89 -14.19 3.46
CA HIS A 17 -8.05 -13.73 2.36
C HIS A 17 -7.98 -12.21 2.27
N TRP A 18 -9.14 -11.54 2.35
CA TRP A 18 -9.19 -10.08 2.34
C TRP A 18 -8.44 -9.48 3.53
N TRP A 19 -8.61 -10.07 4.71
CA TRP A 19 -7.95 -9.64 5.94
C TRP A 19 -6.43 -9.84 5.88
N LEU A 20 -5.95 -11.00 5.42
CA LEU A 20 -4.52 -11.24 5.20
C LEU A 20 -3.94 -10.27 4.17
N TYR A 21 -4.66 -10.01 3.08
CA TYR A 21 -4.25 -9.05 2.06
C TYR A 21 -4.12 -7.63 2.63
N VAL A 22 -5.08 -7.19 3.45
CA VAL A 22 -5.02 -5.87 4.12
C VAL A 22 -3.93 -5.83 5.19
N ARG A 23 -3.75 -6.91 5.97
CA ARG A 23 -2.70 -7.01 6.98
C ARG A 23 -1.32 -6.94 6.35
N ILE A 24 -1.01 -7.80 5.37
CA ILE A 24 0.28 -7.80 4.67
C ILE A 24 0.52 -6.44 4.03
N LYS A 25 -0.48 -5.84 3.37
CA LYS A 25 -0.35 -4.51 2.77
C LYS A 25 -0.09 -3.41 3.81
N ARG A 26 -0.70 -3.48 5.00
CA ARG A 26 -0.46 -2.54 6.11
C ARG A 26 0.92 -2.70 6.74
N TRP A 27 1.46 -3.92 6.74
CA TRP A 27 2.84 -4.18 7.15
C TRP A 27 3.84 -3.70 6.10
N MET A 28 3.56 -3.94 4.82
CA MET A 28 4.42 -3.54 3.71
C MET A 28 4.48 -2.03 3.53
N ASP A 29 3.39 -1.28 3.76
CA ASP A 29 3.41 0.19 3.81
C ASP A 29 4.27 0.70 4.96
N ARG A 30 4.21 0.02 6.11
CA ARG A 30 5.02 0.35 7.29
C ARG A 30 6.49 0.01 7.08
N ASP A 31 6.79 -1.12 6.43
CA ASP A 31 8.13 -1.59 6.11
C ASP A 31 8.75 -0.78 4.96
N LEU A 32 7.97 -0.43 3.94
CA LEU A 32 8.36 0.50 2.88
C LEU A 32 8.67 1.86 3.47
N ALA A 33 7.83 2.41 4.34
CA ALA A 33 8.10 3.67 5.03
C ALA A 33 9.33 3.59 5.95
N LEU A 34 9.58 2.44 6.60
CA LEU A 34 10.76 2.23 7.45
C LEU A 34 12.05 2.10 6.63
N SER A 35 12.01 1.36 5.52
CA SER A 35 13.12 1.17 4.58
C SER A 35 13.45 2.47 3.82
N LEU A 36 12.42 3.26 3.50
CA LEU A 36 12.58 4.60 2.88
C LEU A 36 13.11 5.65 3.86
N ALA A 37 12.79 5.52 5.16
CA ALA A 37 13.29 6.42 6.20
C ALA A 37 14.78 6.17 6.56
N GLY A 38 15.40 5.11 6.03
CA GLY A 38 16.73 4.66 6.43
C GLY A 38 17.94 5.34 5.80
N LYS A 39 17.83 6.38 4.93
CA LYS A 39 19.06 7.04 4.43
C LYS A 39 19.03 8.45 3.81
N ASP A 40 17.88 9.02 3.38
CA ASP A 40 17.92 10.30 2.64
C ASP A 40 16.69 11.20 2.92
N GLU A 41 16.85 12.17 3.82
CA GLU A 41 15.82 13.18 4.12
C GLU A 41 15.40 14.00 2.89
N GLY A 42 16.32 14.28 1.96
CA GLY A 42 16.02 15.01 0.72
C GLY A 42 15.10 14.21 -0.22
N LYS A 43 15.33 12.90 -0.34
CA LYS A 43 14.51 12.01 -1.17
C LYS A 43 13.13 11.78 -0.53
N ARG A 44 13.07 11.79 0.80
CA ARG A 44 11.83 11.69 1.59
C ARG A 44 10.92 12.90 1.39
N ALA A 45 11.47 14.12 1.38
CA ALA A 45 10.70 15.34 1.10
C ALA A 45 10.11 15.31 -0.31
N TYR A 46 10.90 14.91 -1.30
CA TYR A 46 10.44 14.75 -2.68
C TYR A 46 9.34 13.68 -2.83
N MET A 47 9.48 12.53 -2.14
CA MET A 47 8.44 11.50 -2.16
C MET A 47 7.17 11.92 -1.42
N LEU A 48 7.26 12.69 -0.34
CA LEU A 48 6.10 13.26 0.36
C LEU A 48 5.32 14.22 -0.54
N GLU A 49 6.02 15.07 -1.30
CA GLU A 49 5.39 15.99 -2.25
C GLU A 49 4.69 15.22 -3.39
N ARG A 50 5.34 14.18 -3.92
CA ARG A 50 4.74 13.27 -4.91
C ARG A 50 3.54 12.50 -4.34
N LEU A 51 3.60 12.10 -3.07
CA LEU A 51 2.49 11.44 -2.38
C LEU A 51 1.30 12.40 -2.22
N ALA A 52 1.54 13.68 -1.92
CA ALA A 52 0.50 14.71 -1.88
C ALA A 52 -0.14 14.90 -3.27
N GLN A 53 0.65 14.93 -4.35
CA GLN A 53 0.13 14.95 -5.72
C GLN A 53 -0.70 13.71 -6.05
N ALA A 54 -0.24 12.51 -5.71
CA ALA A 54 -0.97 11.27 -5.95
C ALA A 54 -2.30 11.22 -5.18
N ARG A 55 -2.32 11.78 -3.97
CA ARG A 55 -3.52 11.90 -3.13
C ARG A 55 -4.52 12.89 -3.73
N SER A 56 -4.04 14.01 -4.27
CA SER A 56 -4.84 14.99 -5.01
C SER A 56 -5.44 14.37 -6.28
N GLN A 57 -4.68 13.51 -6.96
CA GLN A 57 -5.12 12.75 -8.13
C GLN A 57 -6.00 11.53 -7.81
N LYS A 58 -6.35 11.28 -6.54
CA LYS A 58 -7.12 10.11 -6.08
C LYS A 58 -6.55 8.77 -6.58
N ILE A 59 -5.23 8.66 -6.69
CA ILE A 59 -4.56 7.39 -7.04
C ILE A 59 -5.00 6.35 -6.00
N ARG A 60 -5.47 5.19 -6.48
CA ARG A 60 -5.96 4.12 -5.60
C ARG A 60 -4.83 3.75 -4.64
N ARG A 61 -5.12 3.70 -3.34
CA ARG A 61 -4.15 3.34 -2.28
C ARG A 61 -3.39 2.02 -2.50
N ARG A 62 -3.90 1.13 -3.35
CA ARG A 62 -3.23 -0.12 -3.77
C ARG A 62 -2.14 0.08 -4.82
N ASP A 63 -2.27 1.11 -5.65
CA ASP A 63 -1.34 1.50 -6.71
C ASP A 63 -0.36 2.57 -6.23
N LEU A 64 -0.68 3.24 -5.12
CA LEU A 64 0.17 4.26 -4.48
C LEU A 64 1.63 3.79 -4.24
N PRO A 65 1.91 2.55 -3.79
CA PRO A 65 3.29 2.07 -3.60
C PRO A 65 4.02 1.96 -4.94
N LYS A 66 3.35 1.36 -5.95
CA LYS A 66 3.90 1.17 -7.29
C LYS A 66 4.12 2.50 -8.03
N TRP A 67 3.22 3.46 -7.80
CA TRP A 67 3.31 4.81 -8.34
C TRP A 67 4.43 5.62 -7.67
N LEU A 68 4.60 5.49 -6.35
CA LEU A 68 5.74 6.08 -5.64
C LEU A 68 7.07 5.47 -6.11
N GLU A 69 7.11 4.16 -6.32
CA GLU A 69 8.28 3.43 -6.82
C GLU A 69 8.67 3.88 -8.24
N ALA A 70 7.67 4.04 -9.12
CA ALA A 70 7.88 4.62 -10.46
C ALA A 70 8.31 6.10 -10.41
N ALA A 71 7.73 6.90 -9.51
CA ALA A 71 8.12 8.31 -9.32
C ALA A 71 9.53 8.45 -8.71
N ALA A 72 9.94 7.50 -7.88
CA ALA A 72 11.29 7.42 -7.31
C ALA A 72 12.33 6.94 -8.33
N ALA A 73 11.96 5.98 -9.20
CA ALA A 73 12.79 5.52 -10.31
C ALA A 73 13.02 6.62 -11.36
N GLY A 74 12.04 7.50 -11.55
CA GLY A 74 12.16 8.69 -12.40
C GLY A 74 12.84 9.89 -11.74
N TYR A 75 13.34 9.78 -10.50
CA TYR A 75 14.06 10.87 -9.85
C TYR A 75 15.46 10.98 -10.44
N PRO A 76 15.78 12.04 -11.19
CA PRO A 76 17.15 12.28 -11.64
C PRO A 76 17.93 12.76 -10.42
N ALA A 77 18.58 11.84 -9.72
CA ALA A 77 19.65 12.20 -8.80
C ALA A 77 20.80 12.74 -9.65
N ARG A 78 20.78 14.05 -9.91
CA ARG A 78 21.89 14.79 -10.50
C ARG A 78 22.70 15.45 -9.41
#